data_AF-A0A2N2ST28-F1
#
_entry.id   AF-A0A2N2ST28-F1
#
_cell.length_a   1.000
_cell.length_b   1.000
_cell.length_c   1.000
_cell.angle_alpha   90.00
_cell.angle_beta   90.00
_cell.angle_gamma   90.00
#
_symmetry.space_group_name_H-M   'P 1'
#
loop_
_entity.id
_entity.type
_entity.pdbx_description
1 polymer ?
#
loop_
_entity_poly.entity_id
_entity_poly.type
_entity_poly.pdbx_seq_one_letter_code
_entity_poly.pdbx_strand_id
1 'polypeptide(L)' 'TIFNLKLPMKRRLEAVEQCRILIQKRLASVGPYDLRIKQLYHDREEVTAYLSLKR' A
#
# COMPACT_ATOMS: atom_id res chain seq x y z
N THR A 1 -0.06 -11.14 -2.75
CA THR A 1 -0.54 -11.02 -1.36
C THR A 1 -1.42 -9.81 -1.20
N ILE A 2 -2.47 -9.90 -0.39
CA ILE A 2 -3.38 -8.79 -0.05
C ILE A 2 -3.26 -8.52 1.44
N PHE A 3 -3.22 -7.24 1.84
CA PHE A 3 -3.14 -6.83 3.24
C PHE A 3 -3.77 -5.44 3.44
N ASN A 4 -4.20 -5.14 4.66
CA ASN A 4 -4.75 -3.82 5.02
C ASN A 4 -3.68 -2.91 5.64
N LEU A 5 -3.78 -1.61 5.37
CA LEU A 5 -3.03 -0.55 6.03
C LEU A 5 -4.00 0.32 6.81
N LYS A 6 -3.82 0.39 8.14
CA LYS A 6 -4.63 1.28 9.00
C LYS A 6 -4.24 2.73 8.77
N LEU A 7 -5.24 3.60 8.67
CA LEU A 7 -5.04 5.02 8.42
C LEU A 7 -4.96 5.79 9.74
N PRO A 8 -4.05 6.78 9.85
CA PRO A 8 -4.04 7.68 10.99
C PRO A 8 -5.25 8.63 10.95
N MET A 9 -5.59 9.22 12.10
CA MET A 9 -6.71 10.17 12.21
C MET A 9 -6.50 11.44 11.37
N LYS A 10 -5.25 11.85 11.13
CA LYS A 10 -4.88 13.05 10.36
C LYS A 10 -3.95 12.69 9.20
N ARG A 11 -3.97 13.47 8.12
CA ARG A 11 -3.07 13.34 6.97
C ARG A 11 -3.05 11.94 6.33
N ARG A 12 -4.25 11.35 6.15
CA ARG A 12 -4.44 10.00 5.62
C ARG A 12 -3.76 9.77 4.26
N LEU A 13 -3.90 10.71 3.34
CA LEU A 13 -3.28 10.63 2.01
C LEU A 13 -1.75 10.63 2.08
N GLU A 14 -1.15 11.52 2.88
CA GLU A 14 0.31 11.55 3.11
C GLU A 14 0.81 10.23 3.72
N ALA A 15 0.06 9.65 4.67
CA ALA A 15 0.44 8.38 5.29
C ALA A 15 0.43 7.23 4.27
N VAL A 16 -0.58 7.15 3.40
CA VAL A 16 -0.64 6.15 2.32
C VAL A 16 0.51 6.33 1.33
N GLU A 17 0.82 7.59 0.98
CA GLU A 17 1.97 7.94 0.13
C GLU A 17 3.29 7.46 0.74
N GLN A 18 3.51 7.74 2.02
CA GLN A 18 4.70 7.30 2.77
C GLN A 18 4.82 5.78 2.78
N CYS A 19 3.72 5.06 3.03
CA CYS A 19 3.70 3.60 2.94
C CYS A 19 4.07 3.11 1.54
N ARG A 20 3.54 3.75 0.48
CA ARG A 20 3.87 3.40 -0.90
C ARG A 20 5.35 3.57 -1.19
N ILE A 21 5.95 4.69 -0.79
CA ILE A 21 7.39 4.98 -0.95
C ILE A 21 8.23 3.95 -0.19
N LEU A 22 7.83 3.59 1.04
CA LEU A 22 8.55 2.60 1.84
C LEU A 22 8.55 1.22 1.17
N ILE A 23 7.39 0.77 0.69
CA ILE A 23 7.25 -0.50 -0.03
C ILE A 23 8.10 -0.47 -1.31
N GLN A 24 8.03 0.63 -2.08
CA GLN A 24 8.80 0.79 -3.30
C GLN A 24 10.31 0.73 -3.05
N LYS A 25 10.80 1.43 -2.02
CA LYS A 25 12.23 1.38 -1.62
C LYS A 25 12.66 -0.03 -1.24
N ARG A 26 11.81 -0.77 -0.54
CA ARG A 26 12.13 -2.14 -0.09
C ARG A 26 12.15 -3.16 -1.23
N LEU A 27 11.27 -2.97 -2.22
CA LEU A 27 11.16 -3.88 -3.36
C LEU A 27 12.04 -3.49 -4.55
N ALA A 28 12.64 -2.30 -4.53
CA ALA A 28 13.53 -1.83 -5.58
C ALA A 28 14.69 -2.80 -5.88
N SER A 29 15.18 -3.53 -4.86
CA SER A 29 16.24 -4.52 -5.01
C SER A 29 15.76 -5.94 -5.36
N VAL A 30 14.45 -6.19 -5.30
CA VAL A 30 13.87 -7.53 -5.51
C VAL A 30 13.52 -7.77 -6.98
N GLY A 31 13.06 -6.72 -7.68
CA GLY A 31 12.69 -6.81 -9.10
C GLY A 31 11.33 -6.14 -9.41
N PRO A 32 10.79 -6.34 -10.62
CA PRO A 32 9.52 -5.76 -11.01
C PRO A 32 8.36 -6.31 -10.17
N TYR A 33 7.46 -5.43 -9.75
CA TYR A 33 6.28 -5.79 -8.97
C TYR A 33 5.06 -4.98 -9.40
N ASP A 34 3.86 -5.49 -9.10
CA ASP A 34 2.59 -4.76 -9.21
C ASP A 34 2.10 -4.45 -7.79
N LEU A 35 1.97 -3.16 -7.48
CA LEU A 35 1.45 -2.65 -6.21
C LEU A 35 0.22 -1.81 -6.50
N ARG A 36 -0.91 -2.20 -5.91
CA ARG A 36 -2.17 -1.45 -5.98
C ARG A 36 -2.68 -1.20 -4.58
N ILE A 37 -3.03 0.04 -4.29
CA ILE A 37 -3.60 0.43 -3.00
C ILE A 37 -4.91 1.13 -3.29
N LYS A 38 -5.99 0.64 -2.67
CA LYS A 38 -7.33 1.21 -2.84
C LYS A 38 -8.11 1.09 -1.54
N GLN A 39 -8.86 2.15 -1.21
CA GLN A 39 -9.90 2.07 -0.20
C GLN A 39 -11.12 1.37 -0.81
N LEU A 40 -11.43 0.16 -0.35
CA LEU A 40 -12.59 -0.60 -0.81
C LEU A 40 -13.87 -0.09 -0.15
N TYR A 41 -15.03 -0.52 -0.67
CA TYR A 41 -16.33 -0.07 -0.17
C TYR A 41 -16.53 -0.35 1.33
N HIS A 42 -15.98 -1.44 1.84
CA HIS A 42 -16.08 -1.82 3.25
C HIS A 42 -14.96 -1.23 4.14
N ASP A 43 -13.96 -0.57 3.55
CA ASP A 43 -12.82 -0.04 4.27
C ASP A 43 -13.19 1.30 4.94
N ARG A 44 -13.19 1.33 6.29
CA ARG A 44 -13.44 2.57 7.07
C ARG A 44 -12.16 3.38 7.23
N GLU A 45 -11.39 3.13 8.29
CA GLU A 45 -10.12 3.80 8.58
C GLU A 45 -8.94 2.95 8.13
N GLU A 46 -9.04 2.38 6.93
CA GLU A 46 -8.02 1.55 6.34
C GLU A 46 -8.04 1.62 4.82
N VAL A 47 -6.99 1.09 4.19
CA VAL A 47 -6.96 0.82 2.76
C VAL A 47 -6.47 -0.60 2.52
N THR A 48 -6.96 -1.21 1.45
CA THR A 48 -6.52 -2.54 1.01
C THR A 48 -5.39 -2.40 -0.01
N ALA A 49 -4.28 -3.08 0.24
CA ALA A 49 -3.13 -3.14 -0.65
C ALA A 49 -2.98 -4.55 -1.25
N TYR A 50 -2.77 -4.61 -2.56
CA TYR A 50 -2.39 -5.80 -3.30
C TYR A 50 -0.95 -5.66 -3.76
N LEU A 51 -0.14 -6.68 -3.53
CA LEU A 51 1.24 -6.77 -3.97
C LEU A 51 1.50 -8.11 -4.66
N SER A 52 2.03 -8.08 -5.88
CA SER A 52 2.53 -9.25 -6.59
C SER A 52 3.90 -8.98 -7.18
N LEU A 53 4.85 -9.89 -6.98
CA LEU A 53 6.09 -9.87 -7.74
C LEU A 53 5.78 -10.31 -9.17
N LYS A 54 6.25 -9.55 -10.16
CA LYS A 54 6.22 -10.00 -11.55
C LYS A 54 7.43 -10.92 -11.73
N ARG A 55 7.15 -12.18 -12.06
CA ARG A 55 8.19 -13.13 -12.47
C ARG A 55 8.66 -12.81 -13.88
#